data_AF-F0GDY2-F1
#
_entry.id   AF-F0GDY2-F1
#
_cell.length_a   1.000
_cell.length_b   1.000
_cell.length_c   1.000
_cell.angle_alpha   90.00
_cell.angle_beta   90.00
_cell.angle_gamma   90.00
#
_symmetry.space_group_name_H-M   'P 1'
#
loop_
_entity.id
_entity.type
_entity.pdbx_description
1 polymer ?
#
loop_
_entity_poly.entity_id
_entity_poly.type
_entity_poly.pdbx_seq_one_letter_code
_entity_poly.pdbx_strand_id
1 'polypeptide(L)'
;MRASSKHHPGLVLAAACLGFVVVLVDVSVVNVALDALRAAFRADVTGLQWVVNAYALVFASSLLMAGALGDRFGATRVFMAGYAIFTLSSIGCGLAPSLPALIAWRLVQGIG
;
A
#
# COMPACT_ATOMS: atom_id res chain seq x y z
N MET A 1 39.91 5.82 6.29
CA MET A 1 39.43 5.22 5.03
C MET A 1 37.89 5.18 5.08
N ARG A 2 37.21 6.15 4.46
CA ARG A 2 35.74 6.15 4.35
C ARG A 2 35.38 5.36 3.10
N ALA A 3 34.73 4.21 3.26
CA ALA A 3 34.22 3.44 2.14
C ALA A 3 33.21 4.31 1.37
N SER A 4 33.54 4.63 0.12
CA SER A 4 32.65 5.34 -0.80
C SER A 4 31.55 4.38 -1.24
N SER A 5 30.39 4.45 -0.59
CA SER A 5 29.18 3.79 -1.05
C SER A 5 28.77 4.46 -2.37
N LYS A 6 29.01 3.79 -3.50
CA LYS A 6 28.54 4.27 -4.80
C LYS A 6 27.01 4.23 -4.80
N HIS A 7 26.37 5.37 -4.55
CA HIS A 7 24.93 5.49 -4.78
C HIS A 7 24.70 5.42 -6.29
N HIS A 8 23.96 4.42 -6.75
CA HIS A 8 23.56 4.26 -8.14
C HIS A 8 22.18 4.91 -8.32
N PRO A 9 22.10 6.21 -8.69
CA PRO A 9 20.84 6.95 -8.71
C PRO A 9 19.79 6.30 -9.61
N GLY A 10 20.22 5.65 -10.70
CA GLY A 10 19.32 4.90 -11.58
C GLY A 10 18.64 3.71 -10.90
N LEU A 11 19.33 2.99 -10.01
CA LEU A 11 18.72 1.88 -9.26
C LEU A 11 17.72 2.37 -8.22
N VAL A 12 18.00 3.50 -7.58
CA VAL A 12 17.07 4.13 -6.63
C VAL A 12 15.80 4.60 -7.34
N LEU A 13 15.96 5.26 -8.49
CA LEU A 13 14.83 5.69 -9.30
C LEU A 13 14.01 4.49 -9.80
N ALA A 14 14.67 3.45 -10.31
CA ALA A 14 13.99 2.24 -10.75
C ALA A 14 13.20 1.58 -9.61
N ALA A 15 13.78 1.47 -8.40
CA ALA A 15 13.09 0.92 -7.24
C ALA A 15 11.86 1.77 -6.83
N ALA A 16 11.99 3.10 -6.83
CA ALA A 16 10.87 4.00 -6.56
C ALA A 16 9.76 3.89 -7.61
N CYS A 17 10.12 3.83 -8.90
CA CYS A 17 9.18 3.65 -9.99
C CYS A 17 8.45 2.30 -9.88
N LEU A 18 9.17 1.21 -9.60
CA LEU A 18 8.56 -0.10 -9.41
C LEU A 18 7.62 -0.12 -8.21
N GLY A 19 8.02 0.51 -7.08
CA GLY A 19 7.14 0.66 -5.92
C GLY A 19 5.85 1.40 -6.26
N PHE A 20 5.97 2.50 -7.01
CA PHE A 20 4.81 3.27 -7.46
C PHE A 20 3.90 2.46 -8.41
N VAL A 21 4.48 1.70 -9.32
CA VAL A 21 3.72 0.80 -10.21
C VAL A 21 2.95 -0.26 -9.40
N VAL A 22 3.58 -0.86 -8.38
CA VAL A 22 2.93 -1.85 -7.52
C VAL A 22 1.72 -1.25 -6.79
N VAL A 23 1.86 -0.03 -6.26
CA VAL A 23 0.75 0.71 -5.65
C VAL A 23 -0.39 0.96 -6.65
N LEU A 24 -0.05 1.37 -7.87
CA LEU A 24 -1.05 1.61 -8.91
C LEU A 24 -1.79 0.33 -9.30
N VAL A 25 -1.06 -0.79 -9.43
CA VAL A 25 -1.61 -2.10 -9.73
C VAL A 25 -2.59 -2.54 -8.64
N ASP A 26 -2.28 -2.35 -7.35
CA ASP A 26 -3.18 -2.70 -6.25
C ASP A 26 -4.53 -1.97 -6.34
N VAL A 27 -4.50 -0.65 -6.56
CA VAL A 27 -5.72 0.15 -6.72
C VAL A 27 -6.52 -0.34 -7.91
N SER A 28 -5.88 -0.62 -9.04
CA SER A 28 -6.56 -1.15 -10.23
C SER A 28 -7.15 -2.54 -10.00
N VAL A 29 -6.42 -3.45 -9.36
CA VAL A 29 -6.87 -4.83 -9.10
C VAL A 29 -8.15 -4.83 -8.29
N VAL A 30 -8.23 -4.03 -7.23
CA VAL A 30 -9.45 -4.01 -6.40
C VAL A 30 -10.64 -3.41 -7.13
N ASN A 31 -10.44 -2.37 -7.95
CA ASN A 31 -11.50 -1.81 -8.77
C ASN A 31 -12.06 -2.83 -9.78
N VAL A 32 -11.19 -3.60 -10.43
CA VAL A 32 -11.59 -4.69 -11.32
C VAL A 32 -12.27 -5.82 -10.55
N ALA A 33 -11.85 -6.07 -9.31
CA ALA A 33 -12.42 -7.11 -8.47
C ALA A 33 -13.72 -6.72 -7.74
N LEU A 34 -14.22 -5.48 -7.86
CA LEU A 34 -15.39 -5.01 -7.09
C LEU A 34 -16.63 -5.90 -7.30
N ASP A 35 -16.92 -6.29 -8.54
CA ASP A 35 -18.06 -7.17 -8.82
C ASP A 35 -17.87 -8.58 -8.23
N ALA A 36 -16.63 -9.10 -8.25
CA ALA A 36 -16.30 -10.37 -7.62
C ALA A 36 -16.43 -10.28 -6.08
N LEU A 37 -15.93 -9.21 -5.47
CA LEU A 37 -16.06 -8.93 -4.04
C LEU A 37 -17.52 -8.78 -3.62
N ARG A 38 -18.33 -8.12 -4.46
CA ARG A 38 -19.78 -7.98 -4.26
C ARG A 38 -20.46 -9.35 -4.19
N ALA A 39 -20.16 -10.23 -5.15
CA ALA A 39 -20.74 -11.57 -5.20
C ALA A 39 -20.24 -12.45 -4.03
N ALA A 40 -18.95 -12.41 -3.72
CA ALA A 40 -18.33 -13.22 -2.68
C ALA A 40 -18.81 -12.86 -1.27
N PHE A 41 -18.90 -11.56 -0.96
CA PHE A 41 -19.26 -11.08 0.37
C PHE A 41 -20.72 -10.65 0.50
N ARG A 42 -21.52 -10.74 -0.57
CA ARG A 42 -22.88 -10.16 -0.66
C ARG A 42 -22.89 -8.70 -0.21
N ALA A 43 -21.82 -7.97 -0.56
CA ALA A 43 -21.60 -6.61 -0.13
C ALA A 43 -22.58 -5.65 -0.82
N ASP A 44 -23.01 -4.63 -0.08
CA ASP A 44 -23.73 -3.50 -0.63
C ASP A 44 -22.75 -2.48 -1.24
N VAL A 45 -23.30 -1.47 -1.93
CA VAL A 45 -22.48 -0.43 -2.56
C VAL A 45 -21.64 0.33 -1.54
N THR A 46 -22.20 0.61 -0.36
CA THR A 46 -21.48 1.31 0.72
C THR A 46 -20.30 0.49 1.23
N GLY A 47 -20.46 -0.82 1.42
CA GLY A 47 -19.38 -1.71 1.79
C GLY A 47 -18.24 -1.75 0.78
N LEU A 48 -18.57 -1.83 -0.52
CA LEU A 48 -17.57 -1.79 -1.60
C LEU A 48 -16.83 -0.44 -1.68
N GLN A 49 -17.54 0.67 -1.46
CA GLN A 49 -16.92 1.99 -1.38
C GLN A 49 -15.91 2.06 -0.23
N TRP A 50 -16.23 1.47 0.93
CA TRP A 50 -15.29 1.41 2.05
C TRP A 50 -14.04 0.59 1.76
N VAL A 51 -14.12 -0.48 0.95
CA VAL A 51 -12.94 -1.25 0.53
C VAL A 51 -11.94 -0.39 -0.24
N VAL A 52 -12.41 0.57 -1.05
CA VAL A 52 -11.55 1.50 -1.81
C VAL A 52 -11.14 2.69 -0.94
N ASN A 53 -12.09 3.30 -0.23
CA ASN A 53 -11.87 4.53 0.54
C ASN A 53 -10.99 4.30 1.76
N ALA A 54 -11.08 3.15 2.43
CA ALA A 54 -10.24 2.83 3.59
C ALA A 54 -8.75 2.95 3.26
N TYR A 55 -8.34 2.36 2.14
CA TYR A 55 -6.98 2.47 1.63
C TYR A 55 -6.63 3.94 1.31
N ALA A 56 -7.46 4.60 0.50
CA ALA A 56 -7.18 5.96 0.02
C ALA A 56 -7.05 7.00 1.15
N LEU A 57 -7.93 6.92 2.15
CA LEU A 57 -7.93 7.83 3.30
C LEU A 57 -6.67 7.66 4.15
N VAL A 58 -6.33 6.42 4.50
CA VAL A 58 -5.14 6.14 5.31
C VAL A 58 -3.88 6.50 4.53
N PHE A 59 -3.78 6.11 3.27
CA PHE A 59 -2.67 6.46 2.39
C PHE A 59 -2.46 7.97 2.34
N ALA A 60 -3.50 8.74 1.99
CA ALA A 60 -3.41 10.19 1.89
C ALA A 60 -3.02 10.84 3.24
N SER A 61 -3.60 10.41 4.35
CA SER A 61 -3.26 10.93 5.68
C SER A 61 -1.83 10.58 6.11
N SER A 62 -1.30 9.46 5.64
CA SER A 62 0.04 8.96 5.98
C SER A 62 1.14 9.61 5.15
N LEU A 63 0.85 10.24 4.00
CA LEU A 63 1.85 10.85 3.12
C LEU A 63 2.74 11.88 3.84
N LEU A 64 2.13 12.78 4.63
CA LEU A 64 2.87 13.79 5.38
C LEU A 64 3.77 13.14 6.45
N MET A 65 3.25 12.12 7.13
CA MET A 65 4.00 11.37 8.15
C MET A 65 5.16 10.60 7.53
N ALA A 66 4.94 9.93 6.39
CA ALA A 66 5.95 9.20 5.66
C ALA A 66 7.08 10.12 5.16
N GLY A 67 6.76 11.32 4.69
CA GLY A 67 7.75 12.35 4.35
C GLY A 67 8.63 12.72 5.53
N ALA A 68 8.01 13.09 6.67
CA ALA A 68 8.73 13.45 7.88
C ALA A 68 9.60 12.29 8.44
N LEU A 69 9.08 11.05 8.38
CA LEU A 69 9.84 9.85 8.73
C LEU A 69 11.02 9.63 7.78
N GLY A 70 10.82 9.85 6.49
CA GLY A 70 11.86 9.75 5.46
C GLY A 70 13.00 10.72 5.69
N ASP A 71 12.68 11.96 6.05
CA ASP A 71 13.65 13.01 6.38
C ASP A 71 14.43 12.68 7.65
N ARG A 72 13.78 12.10 8.66
CA ARG A 72 14.39 11.78 9.96
C ARG A 72 15.19 10.48 9.98
N PHE A 73 14.68 9.42 9.36
CA PHE A 73 15.23 8.06 9.45
C PHE A 73 15.90 7.57 8.17
N GLY A 74 15.77 8.33 7.08
CA GLY A 74 16.33 8.05 5.76
C GLY A 74 15.32 7.35 4.83
N ALA A 75 15.21 7.87 3.60
CA ALA A 75 14.22 7.45 2.61
C ALA A 75 14.23 5.94 2.31
N THR A 76 15.40 5.31 2.20
CA THR A 76 15.50 3.87 1.88
C THR A 76 14.89 2.99 2.98
N ARG A 77 15.12 3.31 4.25
CA ARG A 77 14.60 2.51 5.37
C ARG A 77 13.08 2.64 5.47
N VAL A 78 12.57 3.86 5.31
CA VAL A 78 11.13 4.14 5.34
C VAL A 78 10.43 3.49 4.15
N PHE A 79 11.02 3.59 2.95
CA PHE A 79 10.50 2.91 1.76
C PHE A 79 10.42 1.40 1.95
N MET A 80 11.49 0.75 2.44
CA MET A 80 11.48 -0.71 2.66
C MET A 80 10.48 -1.13 3.74
N ALA A 81 10.35 -0.35 4.83
CA ALA A 81 9.38 -0.63 5.88
C ALA A 81 7.93 -0.51 5.37
N GLY A 82 7.63 0.57 4.65
CA GLY A 82 6.31 0.78 4.03
C GLY A 82 6.00 -0.32 3.02
N TYR A 83 6.94 -0.63 2.13
CA TYR A 83 6.79 -1.71 1.15
C TYR A 83 6.55 -3.09 1.80
N ALA A 84 7.20 -3.38 2.93
CA ALA A 84 6.96 -4.61 3.69
C ALA A 84 5.55 -4.64 4.31
N ILE A 85 5.10 -3.53 4.92
CA ILE A 85 3.74 -3.40 5.47
C ILE A 85 2.70 -3.58 4.36
N PHE A 86 2.91 -2.90 3.23
CA PHE A 86 2.05 -2.98 2.05
C PHE A 86 1.93 -4.42 1.54
N THR A 87 3.07 -5.11 1.38
CA THR A 87 3.10 -6.50 0.88
C THR A 87 2.38 -7.46 1.81
N LEU A 88 2.66 -7.39 3.11
CA LEU A 88 2.01 -8.25 4.10
C LEU A 88 0.50 -8.00 4.19
N SER A 89 0.10 -6.72 4.13
CA SER A 89 -1.32 -6.34 4.17
C SER A 89 -2.05 -6.75 2.88
N SER A 90 -1.39 -6.69 1.73
CA SER A 90 -1.93 -7.16 0.45
C SER A 90 -2.24 -8.66 0.47
N ILE A 91 -1.35 -9.46 1.07
CA ILE A 91 -1.60 -10.89 1.32
C ILE A 91 -2.79 -11.05 2.28
N GLY A 92 -2.86 -10.23 3.32
CA GLY A 92 -4.00 -10.19 4.25
C GLY A 92 -5.34 -9.90 3.55
N CYS A 93 -5.36 -8.95 2.61
CA CYS A 93 -6.53 -8.65 1.77
C CYS A 93 -6.97 -9.86 0.95
N GLY A 94 -6.03 -10.59 0.34
CA GLY A 94 -6.32 -11.81 -0.44
C GLY A 94 -6.85 -12.98 0.40
N LEU A 95 -6.50 -13.02 1.69
CA LEU A 95 -6.93 -14.06 2.64
C LEU A 95 -8.13 -13.64 3.51
N ALA A 96 -8.73 -12.47 3.26
CA ALA A 96 -9.77 -11.92 4.11
C ALA A 96 -11.04 -12.81 4.11
N PRO A 97 -11.51 -13.28 5.29
CA PRO A 97 -12.68 -14.15 5.38
C PRO A 97 -14.01 -13.40 5.30
N SER A 98 -13.99 -12.07 5.42
CA SER A 98 -15.19 -11.24 5.46
C SER A 98 -14.90 -9.81 4.99
N LEU A 99 -15.94 -9.08 4.62
CA LEU A 99 -15.82 -7.69 4.17
C LEU A 99 -15.20 -6.75 5.23
N PRO A 100 -15.57 -6.78 6.53
CA PRO A 100 -14.92 -5.96 7.54
C PRO A 100 -13.44 -6.30 7.71
N ALA A 101 -13.08 -7.59 7.61
CA ALA A 101 -11.67 -8.01 7.68
C ALA A 101 -10.87 -7.49 6.48
N LEU A 102 -11.46 -7.52 5.28
CA LEU A 102 -10.85 -6.92 4.08
C LEU A 102 -10.65 -5.41 4.28
N ILE A 103 -11.66 -4.68 4.77
CA ILE A 103 -11.55 -3.24 5.04
C ILE A 103 -10.44 -2.97 6.06
N ALA A 104 -10.33 -3.77 7.13
CA ALA A 104 -9.26 -3.63 8.12
C ALA A 104 -7.87 -3.82 7.49
N TRP A 105 -7.68 -4.84 6.66
CA TRP A 105 -6.42 -5.02 5.93
C TRP A 105 -6.14 -3.88 4.95
N ARG A 106 -7.16 -3.30 4.32
CA ARG A 106 -7.01 -2.13 3.44
C ARG A 106 -6.57 -0.87 4.21
N LEU A 107 -7.06 -0.68 5.43
CA LEU A 107 -6.58 0.39 6.31
C LEU A 107 -5.09 0.20 6.61
N VAL A 108 -4.67 -1.00 7.01
CA VAL A 108 -3.25 -1.29 7.30
C VAL A 108 -2.39 -1.15 6.04
N GLN A 109 -2.91 -1.59 4.89
CA GLN A 109 -2.23 -1.47 3.60
C GLN A 109 -1.97 -0.01 3.23
N GLY A 110 -2.89 0.91 3.53
CA GLY A 110 -2.68 2.33 3.30
C GLY A 110 -1.62 2.99 4.19
N ILE A 111 -1.17 2.32 5.27
CA ILE A 111 -0.05 2.81 6.10
C ILE A 111 1.30 2.52 5.43
N GLY A 112 1.37 1.45 4.63
CA GLY A 112 2.58 1.01 3.94
C GLY A 112 2.84 1.78 2.67
#